data_AF-A0A4Q3SZC1-F1
#
_entry.id   AF-A0A4Q3SZC1-F1
#
_cell.length_a   1.000
_cell.length_b   1.000
_cell.length_c   1.000
_cell.angle_alpha   90.00
_cell.angle_beta   90.00
_cell.angle_gamma   90.00
#
_symmetry.space_group_name_H-M   'P 1'
#
loop_
_entity.id
_entity.type
_entity.pdbx_description
1 polymer ?
#
loop_
_entity_poly.entity_id
_entity_poly.type
_entity_poly.pdbx_seq_one_letter_code
_entity_poly.pdbx_strand_id
1 'polypeptide(L)'
;MKKLTLSFLLLQQLSSFAQTQVPGFDNHTDIGKPKLAGSVSYDPERQIITLKGAGSNVWFNKDEASYLPTKIAGDFVLTTNVKFTDTTGNAHKKAGWMVRPSTDEYAPHVSALVHKDGLTSMQSRPLRGSFMRDPEDEIRDKKKHASVLQLERMGKTFIMRTAHDGEP
;
A
#
# COMPACT_ATOMS: atom_id res chain seq x y z
N MET A 1 58.15 -35.98 -9.38
CA MET A 1 57.80 -34.55 -9.25
C MET A 1 56.32 -34.46 -8.88
N LYS A 2 55.98 -34.28 -7.61
CA LYS A 2 54.59 -34.19 -7.14
C LYS A 2 54.11 -32.75 -7.30
N LYS A 3 53.09 -32.50 -8.13
CA LYS A 3 52.47 -31.19 -8.29
C LYS A 3 51.55 -30.93 -7.11
N LEU A 4 51.87 -29.95 -6.29
CA LEU A 4 51.04 -29.48 -5.19
C LEU A 4 50.10 -28.41 -5.75
N THR A 5 48.83 -28.75 -5.97
CA THR A 5 47.83 -27.80 -6.46
C THR A 5 47.29 -27.01 -5.26
N LEU A 6 47.62 -25.72 -5.19
CA LEU A 6 47.14 -24.80 -4.17
C LEU A 6 45.76 -24.28 -4.60
N SER A 7 44.69 -24.79 -3.99
CA SER A 7 43.33 -24.28 -4.23
C SER A 7 43.10 -23.00 -3.43
N PHE A 8 42.90 -21.89 -4.14
CA PHE A 8 42.55 -20.60 -3.58
C PHE A 8 41.04 -20.55 -3.33
N LEU A 9 40.62 -20.55 -2.06
CA LEU A 9 39.21 -20.48 -1.68
C LEU A 9 38.77 -19.00 -1.66
N LEU A 10 38.04 -18.57 -2.69
CA LEU A 10 37.49 -17.22 -2.80
C LEU A 10 36.22 -17.11 -1.94
N LEU A 11 36.30 -16.52 -0.74
CA LEU A 11 35.11 -16.16 0.04
C LEU A 11 34.39 -14.99 -0.64
N GLN A 12 33.24 -15.26 -1.27
CA GLN A 12 32.34 -14.19 -1.70
C GLN A 12 31.53 -13.70 -0.50
N GLN A 13 31.70 -12.43 -0.15
CA GLN A 13 30.83 -11.75 0.82
C GLN A 13 29.45 -11.56 0.19
N LEU A 14 28.48 -12.35 0.66
CA LEU A 14 27.08 -12.11 0.37
C LEU A 14 26.62 -10.91 1.21
N SER A 15 26.47 -9.75 0.56
CA SER A 15 25.77 -8.62 1.16
C SER A 15 24.30 -9.00 1.34
N SER A 16 23.91 -9.30 2.58
CA SER A 16 22.50 -9.44 2.93
C SER A 16 21.87 -8.04 2.94
N PHE A 17 21.01 -7.75 1.98
CA PHE A 17 20.15 -6.57 2.06
C PHE A 17 19.20 -6.77 3.24
N ALA A 18 19.42 -6.04 4.32
CA ALA A 18 18.47 -6.01 5.44
C ALA A 18 17.15 -5.45 4.92
N GLN A 19 16.12 -6.29 4.91
CA GLN A 19 14.77 -5.85 4.58
C GLN A 19 14.28 -4.94 5.70
N THR A 20 13.73 -3.77 5.35
CA THR A 20 13.09 -2.88 6.32
C THR A 20 11.92 -3.62 6.96
N GLN A 21 12.09 -4.06 8.20
CA GLN A 21 11.04 -4.69 8.97
C GLN A 21 10.12 -3.60 9.52
N VAL A 22 8.86 -3.62 9.09
CA VAL A 22 7.82 -2.73 9.61
C VAL A 22 6.92 -3.52 10.55
N PRO A 23 6.79 -3.14 11.83
CA PRO A 23 5.95 -3.88 12.77
C PRO A 23 4.51 -4.02 12.27
N GLY A 24 3.97 -5.24 12.33
CA GLY A 24 2.61 -5.57 11.89
C GLY A 24 2.46 -5.87 10.39
N PHE A 25 3.52 -5.70 9.60
CA PHE A 25 3.52 -5.97 8.17
C PHE A 25 4.56 -7.01 7.78
N ASP A 26 4.28 -7.69 6.67
CA ASP A 26 5.18 -8.66 6.07
C ASP A 26 6.32 -7.91 5.34
N ASN A 27 6.24 -7.82 4.02
CA ASN A 27 7.30 -7.32 3.16
C ASN A 27 6.74 -6.36 2.12
N HIS A 28 7.36 -5.19 1.98
CA HIS A 28 7.04 -4.25 0.88
C HIS A 28 7.13 -4.93 -0.48
N THR A 29 6.17 -4.60 -1.34
CA THR A 29 6.11 -5.09 -2.72
C THR A 29 5.49 -4.03 -3.63
N ASP A 30 5.91 -4.01 -4.89
CA ASP A 30 5.26 -3.21 -5.92
C ASP A 30 4.31 -4.09 -6.76
N ILE A 31 3.02 -3.76 -6.72
CA ILE A 31 1.98 -4.39 -7.53
C ILE A 31 2.07 -3.84 -8.95
N GLY A 32 1.92 -4.72 -9.94
CA GLY A 32 1.83 -4.32 -11.35
C GLY A 32 3.15 -3.98 -12.04
N LYS A 33 4.29 -4.14 -11.36
CA LYS A 33 5.64 -3.82 -11.87
C LYS A 33 5.72 -2.39 -12.43
N PRO A 34 5.46 -1.36 -11.60
CA PRO A 34 5.55 0.03 -12.02
C PRO A 34 6.94 0.35 -12.56
N LYS A 35 7.02 1.33 -13.48
CA LYS A 35 8.28 1.77 -14.09
C LYS A 35 9.32 2.22 -13.06
N LEU A 36 8.87 2.82 -11.96
CA LEU A 36 9.70 3.21 -10.83
C LEU A 36 9.35 2.31 -9.66
N ALA A 37 10.36 1.78 -8.96
CA ALA A 37 10.14 1.02 -7.74
C ALA A 37 9.69 1.95 -6.60
N GLY A 38 8.80 1.42 -5.77
CA GLY A 38 8.46 2.00 -4.48
C GLY A 38 9.56 1.80 -3.45
N SER A 39 9.36 2.41 -2.28
CA SER A 39 10.21 2.16 -1.12
C SER A 39 9.45 2.35 0.17
N VAL A 40 9.86 1.62 1.21
CA VAL A 40 9.36 1.78 2.58
C VAL A 40 10.52 2.07 3.54
N SER A 41 10.29 2.95 4.50
CA SER A 41 11.13 3.11 5.69
C SER A 41 10.26 3.20 6.95
N TYR A 42 10.81 2.81 8.10
CA TYR A 42 10.13 2.86 9.39
C TYR A 42 11.03 3.58 10.40
N ASP A 43 10.48 4.62 11.05
CA ASP A 43 11.08 5.32 12.18
C ASP A 43 10.47 4.76 13.48
N PRO A 44 11.20 3.94 14.26
CA PRO A 44 10.66 3.31 15.47
C PRO A 44 10.45 4.29 16.62
N GLU A 45 11.18 5.41 16.67
CA GLU A 45 11.04 6.41 17.74
C GLU A 45 9.74 7.20 17.57
N ARG A 46 9.42 7.56 16.33
CA ARG A 46 8.19 8.29 16.00
C ARG A 46 7.02 7.40 15.62
N GLN A 47 7.26 6.10 15.43
CA GLN A 47 6.30 5.13 14.89
C GLN A 47 5.73 5.54 13.53
N ILE A 48 6.58 6.11 12.66
CA ILE A 48 6.18 6.60 11.34
C ILE A 48 6.64 5.64 10.25
N ILE A 49 5.71 5.23 9.39
CA ILE A 49 5.99 4.53 8.14
C ILE A 49 6.02 5.56 7.02
N THR A 50 7.15 5.68 6.33
CA THR A 50 7.23 6.45 5.08
C THR A 50 7.17 5.51 3.90
N LEU A 51 6.07 5.56 3.15
CA LEU A 51 5.87 4.79 1.93
C LEU A 51 5.96 5.72 0.71
N LYS A 52 6.86 5.41 -0.21
CA LYS A 52 6.95 6.07 -1.50
C LYS A 52 6.24 5.22 -2.54
N GLY A 53 5.15 5.75 -3.08
CA GLY A 53 4.39 5.15 -4.17
C GLY A 53 4.96 5.47 -5.54
N ALA A 54 4.72 4.56 -6.48
CA ALA A 54 4.90 4.75 -7.91
C ALA A 54 3.84 3.95 -8.67
N GLY A 55 3.80 4.13 -9.99
CA GLY A 55 2.85 3.45 -10.86
C GLY A 55 1.85 4.39 -11.52
N SER A 56 1.04 3.79 -12.39
CA SER A 56 0.04 4.50 -13.18
C SER A 56 -1.22 4.87 -12.39
N ASN A 57 -1.93 3.90 -11.82
CA ASN A 57 -3.11 4.12 -10.97
C ASN A 57 -3.59 2.84 -10.25
N VAL A 58 -4.52 3.03 -9.30
CA VAL A 58 -5.48 2.02 -8.82
C VAL A 58 -6.87 2.59 -9.13
N TRP A 59 -7.44 2.22 -10.28
CA TRP A 59 -8.77 2.68 -10.72
C TRP A 59 -9.35 1.86 -11.87
N PHE A 60 -8.60 1.64 -12.95
CA PHE A 60 -9.14 0.93 -14.12
C PHE A 60 -9.20 -0.59 -13.87
N ASN A 61 -8.85 -1.41 -14.85
CA ASN A 61 -8.84 -2.86 -14.71
C ASN A 61 -7.53 -3.42 -14.13
N LYS A 62 -6.47 -2.61 -14.05
CA LYS A 62 -5.12 -3.02 -13.61
C LYS A 62 -4.55 -2.01 -12.63
N ASP A 63 -3.87 -2.52 -11.61
CA ASP A 63 -3.21 -1.73 -10.56
C ASP A 63 -1.71 -1.65 -10.79
N GLU A 64 -1.15 -0.47 -10.56
CA GLU A 64 0.26 -0.28 -10.24
C GLU A 64 0.37 0.56 -8.97
N ALA A 65 0.97 -0.01 -7.92
CA ALA A 65 1.08 0.64 -6.62
C ALA A 65 2.15 0.00 -5.74
N SER A 66 2.72 0.79 -4.85
CA SER A 66 3.55 0.28 -3.75
C SER A 66 2.66 -0.17 -2.60
N TYR A 67 2.90 -1.37 -2.07
CA TYR A 67 2.04 -2.02 -1.10
C TYR A 67 2.85 -2.61 0.06
N LEU A 68 2.34 -2.40 1.26
CA LEU A 68 2.89 -2.96 2.50
C LEU A 68 1.84 -3.92 3.09
N PRO A 69 1.85 -5.21 2.69
CA PRO A 69 0.83 -6.18 3.06
C PRO A 69 1.03 -6.76 4.47
N THR A 70 -0.07 -7.22 5.03
CA THR A 70 -0.13 -8.22 6.11
C THR A 70 -1.33 -9.11 5.87
N LYS A 71 -1.28 -10.36 6.33
CA LYS A 71 -2.41 -11.29 6.21
C LYS A 71 -3.30 -11.20 7.44
N ILE A 72 -4.57 -10.87 7.21
CA ILE A 72 -5.62 -10.84 8.23
C ILE A 72 -6.83 -11.62 7.74
N ALA A 73 -7.54 -12.26 8.67
CA ALA A 73 -8.74 -13.04 8.39
C ALA A 73 -9.86 -12.67 9.38
N GLY A 74 -11.10 -12.99 9.00
CA GLY A 74 -12.28 -12.62 9.78
C GLY A 74 -12.61 -11.13 9.70
N ASP A 75 -13.32 -10.67 10.73
CA ASP A 75 -13.70 -9.27 10.91
C ASP A 75 -12.53 -8.50 11.53
N PHE A 76 -12.37 -7.25 11.13
CA PHE A 76 -11.25 -6.42 11.57
C PHE A 76 -11.55 -4.93 11.45
N VAL A 77 -10.77 -4.13 12.17
CA VAL A 77 -10.74 -2.67 12.06
C VAL A 77 -9.28 -2.25 11.87
N LEU A 78 -8.99 -1.53 10.80
CA LEU A 78 -7.67 -0.96 10.52
C LEU A 78 -7.77 0.56 10.57
N THR A 79 -6.91 1.22 11.35
CA THR A 79 -6.88 2.70 11.46
C THR A 79 -5.48 3.21 11.16
N THR A 80 -5.37 4.26 10.36
CA THR A 80 -4.09 4.94 10.08
C THR A 80 -4.28 6.45 10.02
N ASN A 81 -3.24 7.17 10.40
CA ASN A 81 -3.11 8.58 10.08
C ASN A 81 -2.37 8.68 8.74
N VAL A 82 -2.82 9.54 7.83
CA VAL A 82 -2.26 9.70 6.49
C VAL A 82 -1.81 11.13 6.27
N LYS A 83 -0.59 11.30 5.76
CA LYS A 83 -0.05 12.60 5.39
C LYS A 83 0.80 12.49 4.14
N PHE A 84 0.51 13.32 3.14
CA PHE A 84 1.40 13.52 2.01
C PHE A 84 2.50 14.52 2.38
N THR A 85 3.76 14.09 2.34
CA THR A 85 4.92 14.93 2.70
C THR A 85 5.48 15.73 1.52
N ASP A 86 5.15 15.32 0.31
CA ASP A 86 5.53 16.00 -0.92
C ASP A 86 4.55 17.13 -1.30
N THR A 87 5.02 18.03 -2.15
CA THR A 87 4.24 19.17 -2.68
C THR A 87 4.01 19.09 -4.18
N THR A 88 4.59 18.09 -4.86
CA THR A 88 4.60 17.94 -6.32
C THR A 88 3.98 16.62 -6.77
N GLY A 89 3.87 16.39 -8.08
CA GLY A 89 3.36 15.14 -8.65
C GLY A 89 1.86 15.17 -8.98
N ASN A 90 1.28 14.00 -9.27
CA ASN A 90 -0.11 13.88 -9.70
C ASN A 90 -1.08 14.21 -8.54
N ALA A 91 -2.10 15.03 -8.81
CA ALA A 91 -3.11 15.45 -7.83
C ALA A 91 -3.98 14.27 -7.32
N HIS A 92 -4.14 13.22 -8.13
CA HIS A 92 -4.90 12.02 -7.79
C HIS A 92 -4.04 10.88 -7.24
N LYS A 93 -2.78 11.11 -6.85
CA LYS A 93 -2.04 10.10 -6.09
C LYS A 93 -2.75 9.85 -4.76
N LYS A 94 -2.74 8.59 -4.33
CA LYS A 94 -3.60 8.07 -3.27
C LYS A 94 -2.77 7.42 -2.18
N ALA A 95 -3.26 7.48 -0.95
CA ALA A 95 -2.70 6.74 0.18
C ALA A 95 -3.82 6.33 1.14
N GLY A 96 -3.67 5.17 1.78
CA GLY A 96 -4.65 4.65 2.73
C GLY A 96 -4.66 3.13 2.80
N TRP A 97 -5.80 2.57 3.19
CA TRP A 97 -5.98 1.13 3.35
C TRP A 97 -6.45 0.47 2.06
N MET A 98 -5.95 -0.74 1.82
CA MET A 98 -6.43 -1.61 0.75
C MET A 98 -6.48 -3.05 1.24
N VAL A 99 -7.64 -3.67 1.08
CA VAL A 99 -7.90 -5.09 1.33
C VAL A 99 -8.01 -5.77 -0.03
N ARG A 100 -7.12 -6.72 -0.29
CA ARG A 100 -7.08 -7.52 -1.51
C ARG A 100 -6.65 -8.96 -1.20
N PRO A 101 -7.13 -9.97 -1.93
CA PRO A 101 -6.82 -11.37 -1.64
C PRO A 101 -5.42 -11.79 -2.08
N SER A 102 -4.79 -11.02 -2.97
CA SER A 102 -3.44 -11.30 -3.49
C SER A 102 -2.80 -10.04 -4.08
N THR A 103 -1.53 -10.14 -4.43
CA THR A 103 -0.75 -9.10 -5.13
C THR A 103 -0.89 -9.16 -6.66
N ASP A 104 -1.81 -9.97 -7.21
CA ASP A 104 -2.15 -9.95 -8.64
C ASP A 104 -2.63 -8.54 -9.02
N GLU A 105 -2.05 -7.94 -10.08
CA GLU A 105 -2.34 -6.59 -10.56
C GLU A 105 -3.81 -6.39 -10.99
N TYR A 106 -4.55 -7.46 -11.23
CA TYR A 106 -5.98 -7.43 -11.58
C TYR A 106 -6.88 -7.79 -10.40
N ALA A 107 -6.34 -8.06 -9.21
CA ALA A 107 -7.13 -8.58 -8.09
C ALA A 107 -8.32 -7.68 -7.75
N PRO A 108 -9.45 -8.28 -7.31
CA PRO A 108 -10.49 -7.49 -6.66
C PRO A 108 -9.95 -6.84 -5.39
N HIS A 109 -10.48 -5.69 -5.03
CA HIS A 109 -10.09 -4.99 -3.81
C HIS A 109 -11.20 -4.09 -3.28
N VAL A 110 -11.07 -3.73 -2.00
CA VAL A 110 -11.74 -2.59 -1.40
C VAL A 110 -10.67 -1.72 -0.77
N SER A 111 -10.74 -0.41 -0.99
CA SER A 111 -9.75 0.54 -0.49
C SER A 111 -10.41 1.78 0.07
N ALA A 112 -9.92 2.26 1.21
CA ALA A 112 -10.26 3.54 1.81
C ALA A 112 -9.06 4.46 1.62
N LEU A 113 -9.21 5.52 0.83
CA LEU A 113 -8.09 6.31 0.31
C LEU A 113 -8.34 7.80 0.45
N VAL A 114 -7.26 8.54 0.71
CA VAL A 114 -7.19 9.98 0.54
C VAL A 114 -6.31 10.26 -0.68
N HIS A 115 -6.81 11.10 -1.57
CA HIS A 115 -6.08 11.64 -2.70
C HIS A 115 -5.38 12.94 -2.29
N LYS A 116 -4.27 13.27 -2.95
CA LYS A 116 -3.51 14.49 -2.65
C LYS A 116 -4.35 15.77 -2.85
N ASP A 117 -5.26 15.78 -3.83
CA ASP A 117 -6.22 16.86 -4.08
C ASP A 117 -7.30 17.03 -2.99
N GLY A 118 -7.36 16.11 -2.02
CA GLY A 118 -8.31 16.13 -0.92
C GLY A 118 -9.52 15.23 -1.10
N LEU A 119 -9.72 14.60 -2.27
CA LEU A 119 -10.76 13.58 -2.41
C LEU A 119 -10.51 12.45 -1.42
N THR A 120 -11.47 12.21 -0.53
CA THR A 120 -11.49 11.04 0.36
C THR A 120 -12.59 10.12 -0.12
N SER A 121 -12.28 8.85 -0.38
CA SER A 121 -13.25 7.92 -0.95
C SER A 121 -12.97 6.46 -0.60
N MET A 122 -14.05 5.68 -0.55
CA MET A 122 -13.98 4.23 -0.59
C MET A 122 -14.15 3.79 -2.04
N GLN A 123 -13.21 2.99 -2.53
CA GLN A 123 -13.13 2.54 -3.91
C GLN A 123 -13.10 1.01 -3.93
N SER A 124 -13.75 0.38 -4.91
CA SER A 124 -13.79 -1.08 -4.98
C SER A 124 -13.65 -1.62 -6.40
N ARG A 125 -13.01 -2.78 -6.53
CA ARG A 125 -13.07 -3.61 -7.73
C ARG A 125 -13.67 -4.95 -7.32
N PRO A 126 -14.92 -5.27 -7.70
CA PRO A 126 -15.58 -6.48 -7.21
C PRO A 126 -15.06 -7.76 -7.87
N LEU A 127 -14.61 -7.67 -9.13
CA LEU A 127 -14.18 -8.83 -9.91
C LEU A 127 -12.76 -8.63 -10.43
N ARG A 128 -12.03 -9.73 -10.58
CA ARG A 128 -10.67 -9.70 -11.13
C ARG A 128 -10.70 -9.04 -12.52
N GLY A 129 -9.98 -7.92 -12.67
CA GLY A 129 -9.82 -7.21 -13.94
C GLY A 129 -11.06 -6.45 -14.43
N SER A 130 -12.10 -6.24 -13.61
CA SER A 130 -13.19 -5.34 -13.99
C SER A 130 -12.74 -3.88 -13.96
N PHE A 131 -13.21 -3.09 -14.92
CA PHE A 131 -13.07 -1.64 -14.87
C PHE A 131 -13.93 -1.09 -13.72
N MET A 132 -13.34 -0.32 -12.81
CA MET A 132 -14.13 0.40 -11.81
C MET A 132 -14.86 1.56 -12.47
N ARG A 133 -16.05 1.86 -11.95
CA ARG A 133 -16.96 2.87 -12.47
C ARG A 133 -17.23 3.93 -11.41
N ASP A 134 -17.35 5.17 -11.86
CA ASP A 134 -17.87 6.27 -11.07
C ASP A 134 -19.34 6.48 -11.48
N PRO A 135 -20.32 6.36 -10.57
CA PRO A 135 -20.17 6.27 -9.11
C PRO A 135 -20.30 4.85 -8.51
N GLU A 136 -20.60 3.82 -9.30
CA GLU A 136 -21.03 2.51 -8.75
C GLU A 136 -19.97 1.84 -7.88
N ASP A 137 -18.69 2.08 -8.17
CA ASP A 137 -17.57 1.46 -7.51
C ASP A 137 -16.74 2.47 -6.68
N GLU A 138 -17.25 3.70 -6.48
CA GLU A 138 -16.66 4.76 -5.67
C GLU A 138 -17.69 5.48 -4.78
N ILE A 139 -17.49 5.41 -3.47
CA ILE A 139 -18.26 6.16 -2.47
C ILE A 139 -17.39 7.30 -1.97
N ARG A 140 -17.73 8.54 -2.36
CA ARG A 140 -16.99 9.74 -1.96
C ARG A 140 -17.47 10.25 -0.60
N ASP A 141 -16.51 10.57 0.26
CA ASP A 141 -16.80 11.30 1.48
C ASP A 141 -17.05 12.79 1.16
N LYS A 142 -17.96 13.39 1.93
CA LYS A 142 -18.17 14.85 1.92
C LYS A 142 -16.97 15.55 2.55
N LYS A 143 -16.33 14.93 3.56
CA LYS A 143 -15.10 15.43 4.17
C LYS A 143 -13.97 15.33 3.16
N LYS A 144 -13.23 16.44 3.00
CA LYS A 144 -12.04 16.52 2.17
C LYS A 144 -10.81 16.48 3.05
N HIS A 145 -9.67 16.00 2.54
CA HIS A 145 -8.40 15.97 3.27
C HIS A 145 -8.49 15.27 4.64
N ALA A 146 -9.19 14.14 4.73
CA ALA A 146 -9.16 13.35 5.95
C ALA A 146 -7.71 12.98 6.30
N SER A 147 -7.32 13.16 7.56
CA SER A 147 -5.99 12.80 8.06
C SER A 147 -6.01 11.50 8.84
N VAL A 148 -7.20 11.02 9.24
CA VAL A 148 -7.42 9.72 9.85
C VAL A 148 -8.35 8.90 8.96
N LEU A 149 -7.92 7.68 8.61
CA LEU A 149 -8.70 6.71 7.84
C LEU A 149 -8.87 5.43 8.62
N GLN A 150 -10.10 4.94 8.66
CA GLN A 150 -10.43 3.60 9.16
C GLN A 150 -11.10 2.78 8.07
N LEU A 151 -10.68 1.52 7.94
CA LEU A 151 -11.36 0.50 7.14
C LEU A 151 -11.73 -0.68 8.04
N GLU A 152 -13.02 -0.91 8.19
CA GLU A 152 -13.58 -2.03 8.92
C GLU A 152 -14.15 -3.07 7.96
N ARG A 153 -13.97 -4.35 8.29
CA ARG A 153 -14.71 -5.46 7.71
C ARG A 153 -15.60 -6.09 8.78
N MET A 154 -16.89 -6.19 8.49
CA MET A 154 -17.90 -6.88 9.28
C MET A 154 -18.66 -7.86 8.36
N GLY A 155 -18.27 -9.14 8.40
CA GLY A 155 -18.74 -10.18 7.50
C GLY A 155 -18.41 -9.88 6.03
N LYS A 156 -19.45 -9.49 5.28
CA LYS A 156 -19.38 -9.10 3.86
C LYS A 156 -19.38 -7.57 3.66
N THR A 157 -19.57 -6.81 4.73
CA THR A 157 -19.66 -5.36 4.69
C THR A 157 -18.30 -4.75 4.96
N PHE A 158 -17.94 -3.77 4.15
CA PHE A 158 -16.81 -2.89 4.42
C PHE A 158 -17.31 -1.49 4.76
N ILE A 159 -16.74 -0.89 5.79
CA ILE A 159 -17.10 0.44 6.28
C ILE A 159 -15.86 1.29 6.29
N MET A 160 -15.91 2.43 5.60
CA MET A 160 -14.92 3.48 5.71
C MET A 160 -15.39 4.52 6.73
N ARG A 161 -14.52 4.88 7.67
CA ARG A 161 -14.70 6.06 8.55
C ARG A 161 -13.52 7.00 8.37
N THR A 162 -13.78 8.29 8.47
CA THR A 162 -12.79 9.33 8.22
C THR A 162 -12.92 10.43 9.27
N ALA A 163 -11.79 11.05 9.61
CA ALA A 163 -11.73 12.17 10.53
C ALA A 163 -10.54 13.09 10.18
N HIS A 164 -10.61 14.33 10.65
CA HIS A 164 -9.43 15.18 10.83
C HIS A 164 -8.81 14.92 12.21
N ASP A 165 -7.55 15.32 12.36
CA ASP A 165 -6.84 15.20 13.63
C ASP A 165 -7.61 15.93 14.74
N GLY A 166 -7.93 15.20 15.81
CA GLY A 166 -8.64 15.73 16.97
C GLY A 166 -10.18 15.74 16.86
N GLU A 167 -10.76 15.27 15.76
CA GLU A 167 -12.20 15.05 15.67
C GLU A 167 -12.64 13.77 16.41
N PRO A 168 -13.85 13.76 17.01
CA PRO A 168 -14.41 12.59 17.69
C PRO A 168 -14.78 11.44 16.74
#